data_AF-A0A644VHY6-F1
#
_entry.id   AF-A0A644VHY6-F1
#
_cell.length_a   1.000
_cell.length_b   1.000
_cell.length_c   1.000
_cell.angle_alpha   90.00
_cell.angle_beta   90.00
_cell.angle_gamma   90.00
#
_symmetry.space_group_name_H-M   'P 1'
#
loop_
_entity.id
_entity.type
_entity.pdbx_description
1 polymer ?
#
loop_
_entity_poly.entity_id
_entity_poly.type
_entity_poly.pdbx_seq_one_letter_code
_entity_poly.pdbx_strand_id
1 'polypeptide(L)' 'MKLKIEIIERINGRNDVKRALIKELGTSRGSLWRFLKENTSNGPLTSYKVVQIISEGLSVNPEDVLTEDVLQKEAV' A
#
# COMPACT_ATOMS: atom_id res chain seq x y z
N MET A 1 7.14 -4.03 7.65
CA MET A 1 7.01 -2.94 6.65
C MET A 1 5.54 -2.67 6.43
N LYS A 2 5.15 -1.45 6.11
CA LYS A 2 3.80 -1.08 5.69
C LYS A 2 3.85 0.05 4.67
N LEU A 3 2.75 0.38 4.01
CA LEU A 3 2.74 1.55 3.11
C LEU A 3 2.93 2.82 3.93
N LYS A 4 3.63 3.81 3.36
CA LYS A 4 3.61 5.17 3.90
C LYS A 4 2.19 5.75 3.77
N ILE A 5 1.80 6.58 4.74
CA ILE A 5 0.47 7.23 4.75
C ILE A 5 0.28 8.09 3.49
N GLU A 6 1.29 8.84 3.09
CA GLU A 6 1.26 9.66 1.86
C GLU A 6 0.96 8.81 0.61
N ILE A 7 1.46 7.57 0.56
CA ILE A 7 1.26 6.67 -0.57
C ILE A 7 -0.20 6.21 -0.62
N ILE A 8 -0.79 5.91 0.55
CA ILE A 8 -2.21 5.54 0.66
C ILE A 8 -3.10 6.70 0.18
N GLU A 9 -2.81 7.93 0.58
CA GLU A 9 -3.54 9.12 0.14
C GLU A 9 -3.47 9.31 -1.37
N ARG A 10 -2.27 9.13 -1.96
CA ARG A 10 -2.07 9.20 -3.40
C ARG A 10 -2.80 8.08 -4.14
N ILE A 11 -2.81 6.85 -3.61
CA ILE A 11 -3.60 5.73 -4.18
C ILE A 11 -5.10 6.06 -4.16
N ASN A 12 -5.60 6.70 -3.11
CA ASN A 12 -7.02 7.07 -3.03
C ASN A 12 -7.45 8.02 -4.16
N GLY A 13 -6.56 8.91 -4.61
CA GLY A 13 -6.77 9.77 -5.78
C GLY A 13 -6.66 9.07 -7.15
N ARG A 14 -6.14 7.83 -7.21
CA ARG A 14 -5.75 7.15 -8.46
C ARG A 14 -6.57 5.90 -8.74
N ASN A 15 -7.61 6.06 -9.57
CA ASN A 15 -8.52 4.96 -9.93
C ASN A 15 -7.87 3.89 -10.81
N ASP A 16 -6.91 4.26 -11.65
CA ASP A 16 -6.08 3.37 -12.45
C ASP A 16 -5.24 2.45 -11.55
N VAL A 17 -4.53 3.01 -10.57
CA VAL A 17 -3.72 2.24 -9.61
C VAL A 17 -4.60 1.31 -8.79
N LYS A 18 -5.73 1.80 -8.26
CA LYS A 18 -6.69 0.96 -7.52
C LYS A 18 -7.19 -0.23 -8.35
N ARG A 19 -7.45 -0.05 -9.65
CA ARG A 19 -7.86 -1.14 -10.54
C ARG A 19 -6.74 -2.17 -10.76
N ALA A 20 -5.51 -1.71 -10.94
CA ALA A 20 -4.35 -2.59 -11.09
C ALA A 20 -4.12 -3.42 -9.81
N LEU A 21 -4.21 -2.78 -8.63
CA LEU A 21 -4.10 -3.45 -7.33
C LEU A 21 -5.18 -4.50 -7.12
N ILE A 22 -6.43 -4.18 -7.47
CA ILE A 22 -7.55 -5.13 -7.39
C ILE A 22 -7.30 -6.37 -8.25
N LYS A 23 -6.79 -6.17 -9.47
CA LYS A 23 -6.46 -7.24 -10.40
C LYS A 23 -5.32 -8.10 -9.87
N GLU A 24 -4.24 -7.49 -9.39
CA GLU A 24 -3.07 -8.20 -8.86
C GLU A 24 -3.41 -9.00 -7.59
N LEU A 25 -4.17 -8.40 -6.69
CA LEU A 25 -4.56 -9.04 -5.43
C LEU A 25 -5.73 -10.03 -5.57
N GLY A 26 -6.34 -10.14 -6.77
CA GLY A 26 -7.51 -10.99 -7.01
C GLY A 26 -8.68 -10.66 -6.07
N THR A 27 -8.87 -9.38 -5.75
CA THR A 27 -9.76 -8.95 -4.65
C THR A 27 -10.87 -8.02 -5.13
N SER A 28 -11.67 -7.48 -4.20
CA SER A 28 -12.73 -6.51 -4.50
C SER A 28 -12.32 -5.08 -4.14
N ARG A 29 -13.08 -4.07 -4.61
CA ARG A 29 -12.89 -2.67 -4.17
C ARG A 29 -13.01 -2.50 -2.66
N GLY A 30 -13.99 -3.16 -2.03
CA GLY A 30 -14.19 -3.07 -0.59
C GLY A 30 -13.02 -3.68 0.19
N SER A 31 -12.51 -4.82 -0.28
CA SER A 31 -11.34 -5.47 0.30
C SER A 31 -10.07 -4.63 0.13
N LEU A 32 -9.85 -4.03 -1.05
CA LEU A 32 -8.72 -3.11 -1.26
C LEU A 32 -8.82 -1.90 -0.31
N TRP A 33 -10.01 -1.31 -0.17
CA TRP A 33 -10.22 -0.20 0.75
C TRP A 33 -9.92 -0.60 2.20
N ARG A 34 -10.33 -1.81 2.61
CA ARG A 34 -9.99 -2.37 3.91
C ARG A 34 -8.48 -2.52 4.09
N PHE A 35 -7.77 -3.08 3.11
CA PHE A 35 -6.31 -3.23 3.17
C PHE A 35 -5.59 -1.89 3.28
N LEU A 36 -6.02 -0.89 2.50
CA LEU A 36 -5.46 0.47 2.54
C LEU A 36 -5.74 1.16 3.88
N LYS A 37 -6.93 0.95 4.45
CA LYS A 37 -7.33 1.52 5.74
C LYS A 37 -6.60 0.88 6.91
N GLU A 38 -6.49 -0.45 6.93
CA GLU A 38 -5.82 -1.18 8.00
C GLU A 38 -4.29 -1.04 7.91
N ASN A 39 -3.74 -0.91 6.70
CA ASN A 39 -2.32 -0.77 6.40
C ASN A 39 -1.42 -1.69 7.26
N THR A 40 -1.78 -2.97 7.28
CA THR A 40 -1.18 -3.97 8.15
C THR A 40 0.29 -4.20 7.82
N SER A 41 1.10 -4.33 8.86
CA SER A 41 2.52 -4.68 8.73
C SER A 41 2.69 -6.01 8.00
N ASN A 42 3.53 -6.01 6.96
CA ASN A 42 3.80 -7.16 6.09
C ASN A 42 2.51 -7.75 5.46
N GLY A 43 1.50 -6.90 5.23
CA GLY A 43 0.24 -7.29 4.64
C GLY A 43 0.28 -7.46 3.12
N PRO A 44 -0.88 -7.68 2.46
CA PRO A 44 -0.97 -7.90 1.01
C PRO A 44 -0.37 -6.75 0.17
N LEU A 45 -0.34 -5.54 0.74
CA LEU A 45 0.14 -4.33 0.08
C LEU A 45 1.68 -4.18 0.08
N THR A 46 2.41 -5.05 0.79
CA THR A 46 3.87 -4.99 0.86
C THR A 46 4.56 -6.00 -0.06
N SER A 47 3.80 -6.75 -0.87
CA SER A 47 4.39 -7.68 -1.82
C SER A 47 5.11 -6.95 -2.95
N TYR A 48 6.17 -7.56 -3.49
CA TYR A 48 7.02 -6.93 -4.51
C TYR A 48 6.22 -6.41 -5.73
N LYS A 49 5.33 -7.24 -6.28
CA LYS A 49 4.49 -6.86 -7.43
C LYS A 49 3.54 -5.71 -7.12
N VAL A 50 2.97 -5.68 -5.92
CA VAL A 50 2.11 -4.57 -5.49
C VAL A 50 2.91 -3.29 -5.34
N VAL A 51 4.10 -3.37 -4.74
CA VAL A 51 5.02 -2.23 -4.63
C VAL A 51 5.38 -1.69 -6.02
N GLN A 52 5.66 -2.56 -7.00
CA GLN A 52 5.91 -2.16 -8.38
C GLN A 52 4.72 -1.42 -9.02
N ILE A 53 3.50 -1.96 -8.88
CA ILE A 53 2.29 -1.32 -9.41
C ILE A 53 2.10 0.08 -8.80
N ILE A 54 2.35 0.21 -7.50
CA ILE A 54 2.23 1.49 -6.78
C ILE A 54 3.32 2.45 -7.24
N SER A 55 4.58 2.00 -7.32
CA SER A 55 5.72 2.83 -7.71
C SER A 55 5.57 3.36 -9.13
N GLU A 56 5.19 2.50 -10.08
CA GLU A 56 4.95 2.89 -11.48
C GLU A 56 3.75 3.83 -11.57
N GLY A 57 2.64 3.46 -10.93
CA GLY A 57 1.41 4.24 -10.95
C GLY A 57 1.57 5.63 -10.35
N LEU A 58 2.35 5.77 -9.28
CA LEU A 58 2.58 7.05 -8.61
C LEU A 58 3.86 7.76 -9.07
N SER A 59 4.63 7.16 -9.98
CA SER A 59 5.92 7.68 -10.42
C SER A 59 6.86 8.01 -9.25
N VAL A 60 7.02 7.04 -8.35
CA VAL A 60 7.95 7.08 -7.19
C VAL A 60 8.88 5.88 -7.23
N ASN A 61 9.97 5.91 -6.48
CA ASN A 61 10.85 4.74 -6.38
C ASN A 61 10.22 3.66 -5.48
N PRO A 62 10.42 2.36 -5.76
CA PRO A 62 9.89 1.26 -4.94
C PRO A 62 10.28 1.33 -3.46
N GLU A 63 11.49 1.79 -3.17
CA GLU A 63 12.02 1.99 -1.82
C GLU A 63 11.29 3.08 -1.03
N ASP A 64 10.67 4.04 -1.73
CA ASP A 64 9.90 5.12 -1.11
C ASP A 64 8.46 4.72 -0.79
N VAL A 65 7.98 3.57 -1.27
CA VAL A 65 6.59 3.14 -1.11
C VAL A 65 6.32 2.66 0.32
N LEU A 66 7.30 1.99 0.92
CA LEU A 66 7.18 1.35 2.22
C LEU A 66 7.89 2.14 3.31
N THR A 67 7.43 1.96 4.54
CA THR A 67 8.15 2.33 5.75
C THR A 67 8.41 1.07 6.58
N GLU A 68 9.54 1.04 7.27
CA GLU A 68 9.73 0.10 8.36
C GLU A 68 8.76 0.47 9.49
N ASP A 69 8.12 -0.53 10.09
CA ASP A 69 7.39 -0.29 11.33
C ASP A 69 8.45 -0.10 12.40
N VAL A 70 8.71 1.16 12.75
CA VAL A 70 9.27 1.46 14.05
C VAL A 70 8.16 1.09 15.02
N LEU A 71 8.19 -0.14 15.55
CA LEU A 71 7.40 -0.50 16.72
C LEU A 71 7.64 0.62 17.72
N GLN A 72 6.65 1.51 17.89
CA GLN A 72 6.63 2.36 19.06
C GLN A 72 6.64 1.38 20.22
N LYS A 73 7.79 1.25 20.89
CA LYS A 73 7.84 0.72 22.23
C LYS A 73 6.79 1.52 22.99
N GLU A 74 5.67 0.89 23.31
CA GLU A 74 4.76 1.42 24.31
C GLU A 74 5.62 1.62 25.56
N ALA A 75 5.90 2.87 25.87
CA ALA A 75 6.37 3.27 27.18
C ALA A 75 5.13 3.34 28.06
N VAL A 76 4.84 2.27 28.80
CA VAL A 76 4.01 2.29 30.01
C VAL A 76 4.65 1.37 31.03
#